data_AF-A0A938AYR2-F1
#
_entry.id   AF-A0A938AYR2-F1
#
_cell.length_a   1.000
_cell.length_b   1.000
_cell.length_c   1.000
_cell.angle_alpha   90.00
_cell.angle_beta   90.00
_cell.angle_gamma   90.00
#
_symmetry.space_group_name_H-M   'P 1'
#
loop_
_entity.id
_entity.type
_entity.pdbx_description
1 polymer ?
#
loop_
_entity_poly.entity_id
_entity_poly.type
_entity_poly.pdbx_seq_one_letter_code
_entity_poly.pdbx_strand_id
1 'polypeptide(L)'
;MFSRRFLTLSLLFFFFFSFSDEAWALKTRTRSQTSTRTYTASNRITTSVRFTSGKTGLVISFSGLNNASSVNYSLTYNTNGIPQGAMGTITSPQVVTDSRELLFGTCSHGVCRYHTNITNAKLVITAKLRSGYTTRKTYRLRI
;
A
#
# COMPACT_ATOMS: atom_id res chain seq x y z
N MET A 1 -6.62 76.19 11.66
CA MET A 1 -7.45 75.87 10.48
C MET A 1 -6.76 74.80 9.64
N PHE A 2 -6.84 73.52 10.05
CA PHE A 2 -6.47 72.39 9.19
C PHE A 2 -7.77 71.84 8.60
N SER A 3 -7.88 71.96 7.28
CA SER A 3 -9.11 71.78 6.51
C SER A 3 -9.60 70.34 6.55
N ARG A 4 -10.91 70.14 6.85
CA ARG A 4 -11.62 68.85 6.80
C ARG A 4 -11.40 68.08 5.48
N ARG A 5 -10.99 68.75 4.40
CA ARG A 5 -10.67 68.15 3.10
C ARG A 5 -9.36 67.33 3.10
N PHE A 6 -8.40 67.65 3.97
CA PHE A 6 -7.16 66.89 4.11
C PHE A 6 -7.38 65.54 4.81
N LEU A 7 -8.29 65.53 5.78
CA LEU A 7 -8.66 64.32 6.53
C LEU A 7 -9.43 63.33 5.65
N THR A 8 -10.31 63.81 4.76
CA THR A 8 -11.04 62.95 3.81
C THR A 8 -10.14 62.36 2.73
N LEU A 9 -9.15 63.11 2.24
CA LEU A 9 -8.16 62.63 1.27
C LEU A 9 -7.24 61.55 1.87
N SER A 10 -6.82 61.72 3.14
CA SER A 10 -6.03 60.72 3.86
C SER A 10 -6.80 59.41 4.10
N LEU A 11 -8.12 59.48 4.32
CA LEU A 11 -8.95 58.31 4.61
C LEU A 11 -9.28 57.52 3.33
N LEU A 12 -9.44 58.20 2.19
CA LEU A 12 -9.58 57.57 0.87
C LEU A 12 -8.29 56.90 0.39
N PHE A 13 -7.12 57.47 0.70
CA PHE A 13 -5.83 56.88 0.32
C PHE A 13 -5.53 55.57 1.09
N PHE A 14 -5.96 55.48 2.36
CA PHE A 14 -5.82 54.26 3.16
C PHE A 14 -6.74 53.12 2.68
N PHE A 15 -7.90 53.46 2.11
CA PHE A 15 -8.85 52.47 1.60
C PHE A 15 -8.36 51.80 0.30
N PHE A 16 -7.59 52.51 -0.54
CA PHE A 16 -7.01 51.95 -1.76
C PHE A 16 -5.84 51.00 -1.52
N PHE A 17 -5.17 51.08 -0.36
CA PHE A 17 -4.03 50.21 -0.04
C PHE A 17 -4.41 48.86 0.60
N SER A 18 -5.70 48.61 0.85
CA SER A 18 -6.16 47.44 1.60
C SER A 18 -6.58 46.24 0.72
N PHE A 19 -6.49 46.35 -0.60
CA PHE A 19 -6.74 45.22 -1.50
C PHE A 19 -5.41 44.53 -1.84
N SER A 20 -4.99 43.63 -0.95
CA SER A 20 -3.92 42.68 -1.25
C SER A 20 -4.52 41.54 -2.07
N ASP A 21 -4.17 41.44 -3.34
CA ASP A 21 -4.59 40.33 -4.20
C ASP A 21 -4.00 39.01 -3.68
N GLU A 22 -4.86 38.06 -3.33
CA GLU A 22 -4.45 36.68 -3.08
C GLU A 22 -4.03 36.04 -4.41
N ALA A 23 -2.73 35.95 -4.66
CA ALA A 23 -2.18 35.21 -5.78
C ALA A 23 -2.29 33.71 -5.52
N TRP A 24 -3.21 33.04 -6.21
CA TRP A 24 -3.35 31.57 -6.21
C TRP A 24 -2.17 30.95 -6.95
N ALA A 25 -1.09 30.69 -6.23
CA ALA A 25 0.04 29.91 -6.72
C ALA A 25 -0.39 28.44 -6.87
N LEU A 26 -0.86 28.07 -8.06
CA LEU A 26 -1.11 26.67 -8.42
C LEU A 26 0.23 25.92 -8.41
N LYS A 27 0.52 25.22 -7.31
CA LYS A 27 1.70 24.36 -7.18
C LYS A 27 1.70 23.33 -8.32
N THR A 28 2.62 23.49 -9.27
CA THR A 28 2.85 22.49 -10.33
C THR A 28 3.12 21.14 -9.67
N ARG A 29 2.22 20.18 -9.92
CA ARG A 29 2.42 18.78 -9.52
C ARG A 29 3.49 18.20 -10.44
N THR A 30 4.75 18.27 -10.01
CA THR A 30 5.82 17.48 -10.62
C THR A 30 5.43 16.01 -10.50
N ARG A 31 5.28 15.33 -11.63
CA ARG A 31 5.05 13.88 -11.71
C ARG A 31 6.11 13.21 -10.85
N SER A 32 5.70 12.57 -9.75
CA SER A 32 6.59 11.73 -8.95
C SER A 32 7.31 10.80 -9.91
N GLN A 33 8.62 10.98 -10.07
CA GLN A 33 9.41 10.04 -10.84
C GLN A 33 9.17 8.68 -10.23
N THR A 34 8.70 7.74 -11.05
CA THR A 34 8.68 6.34 -10.70
C THR A 34 10.12 6.00 -10.35
N SER A 35 10.42 5.93 -9.06
CA SER A 35 11.70 5.47 -8.56
C SER A 35 11.93 4.11 -9.18
N THR A 36 12.83 4.05 -10.16
CA THR A 36 13.48 2.81 -10.55
C THR A 36 14.13 2.31 -9.28
N ARG A 37 13.49 1.32 -8.65
CA ARG A 37 13.97 0.68 -7.42
C ARG A 37 15.32 0.04 -7.75
N THR A 38 16.40 0.75 -7.51
CA THR A 38 17.72 0.15 -7.38
C THR A 38 17.62 -0.79 -6.19
N TYR A 39 17.63 -2.10 -6.44
CA TYR A 39 17.68 -3.10 -5.39
C TYR A 39 19.07 -3.03 -4.75
N THR A 40 19.28 -2.07 -3.84
CA THR A 40 20.39 -2.17 -2.89
C THR A 40 20.20 -3.50 -2.19
N ALA A 41 21.19 -4.39 -2.25
CA ALA A 41 21.18 -5.72 -1.67
C ALA A 41 20.96 -5.62 -0.15
N SER A 42 19.69 -5.49 0.24
CA SER A 42 19.28 -5.42 1.62
C SER A 42 19.06 -6.86 2.07
N ASN A 43 19.69 -7.29 3.15
CA ASN A 43 19.48 -8.59 3.81
C ASN A 43 18.09 -8.70 4.45
N ARG A 44 17.05 -8.21 3.77
CA ARG A 44 15.66 -8.22 4.22
C ARG A 44 14.77 -8.61 3.06
N ILE A 45 13.68 -9.26 3.40
CA ILE A 45 12.62 -9.59 2.45
C ILE A 45 11.51 -8.58 2.63
N THR A 46 11.15 -7.93 1.52
CA THR A 46 10.07 -6.95 1.50
C THR A 46 8.84 -7.59 0.86
N THR A 47 7.68 -7.30 1.43
CA THR A 47 6.40 -7.88 1.03
C THR A 47 5.37 -6.77 0.91
N SER A 48 4.67 -6.74 -0.21
CA SER A 48 3.49 -5.89 -0.41
C SER A 48 2.29 -6.76 -0.74
N VAL A 49 1.13 -6.39 -0.18
CA VAL A 49 -0.11 -7.15 -0.33
C VAL A 49 -1.16 -6.20 -0.87
N ARG A 50 -1.87 -6.63 -1.90
CA ARG A 50 -3.00 -5.90 -2.47
C ARG A 50 -4.16 -6.85 -2.72
N PHE A 51 -5.38 -6.33 -2.69
CA PHE A 51 -6.54 -7.08 -3.15
C PHE A 51 -6.52 -7.22 -4.68
N THR A 52 -7.13 -8.29 -5.18
CA THR A 52 -7.48 -8.44 -6.60
C THR A 52 -8.62 -7.49 -6.97
N SER A 53 -8.84 -7.29 -8.27
CA SER A 53 -10.05 -6.61 -8.76
C SER A 53 -11.30 -7.35 -8.27
N GLY A 54 -12.18 -6.66 -7.55
CA GLY A 54 -13.37 -7.25 -6.94
C GLY A 54 -13.16 -7.89 -5.57
N LYS A 55 -11.98 -7.74 -4.94
CA LYS A 55 -11.66 -8.26 -3.58
C LYS A 55 -11.87 -9.78 -3.42
N THR A 56 -11.79 -10.53 -4.51
CA THR A 56 -11.95 -12.00 -4.54
C THR A 56 -10.69 -12.75 -4.07
N GLY A 57 -9.58 -12.05 -3.89
CA GLY A 57 -8.32 -12.60 -3.45
C GLY A 57 -7.29 -11.52 -3.11
N LEU A 58 -6.05 -11.97 -2.93
CA LEU A 58 -4.88 -11.18 -2.60
C LEU A 58 -3.75 -11.51 -3.57
N VAL A 59 -3.06 -10.48 -4.03
CA VAL A 59 -1.77 -10.62 -4.69
C VAL A 59 -0.69 -10.20 -3.71
N ILE A 60 0.21 -11.14 -3.42
CA ILE A 60 1.38 -10.93 -2.58
C ILE A 60 2.58 -10.79 -3.49
N SER A 61 3.28 -9.67 -3.39
CA SER A 61 4.54 -9.45 -4.10
C SER A 61 5.70 -9.52 -3.12
N PHE A 62 6.70 -10.32 -3.47
CA PHE A 62 7.91 -10.53 -2.70
C PHE A 62 9.09 -9.87 -3.42
N SER A 63 10.02 -9.33 -2.64
CA SER A 63 11.27 -8.75 -3.14
C SER A 63 12.44 -9.07 -2.20
N GLY A 64 13.62 -9.25 -2.78
CA GLY A 64 14.81 -9.74 -2.06
C GLY A 64 14.73 -11.24 -1.75
N LEU A 65 14.03 -12.01 -2.59
CA LEU A 65 13.83 -13.45 -2.38
C LEU A 65 15.14 -14.24 -2.46
N ASN A 66 16.12 -13.82 -3.27
CA ASN A 66 17.45 -14.44 -3.32
C ASN A 66 18.15 -14.53 -1.95
N ASN A 67 17.79 -13.65 -1.01
CA ASN A 67 18.30 -13.66 0.38
C ASN A 67 17.54 -14.64 1.29
N ALA A 68 16.42 -15.21 0.83
CA ALA A 68 15.58 -16.16 1.55
C ALA A 68 16.05 -17.60 1.34
N SER A 69 16.04 -18.39 2.41
CA SER A 69 16.07 -19.86 2.30
C SER A 69 14.65 -20.40 2.07
N SER A 70 13.65 -19.82 2.73
CA SER A 70 12.25 -20.15 2.51
C SER A 70 11.31 -19.00 2.86
N VAL A 71 10.16 -18.93 2.19
CA VAL A 71 9.07 -18.01 2.51
C VAL A 71 7.76 -18.77 2.59
N ASN A 72 7.19 -18.83 3.78
CA ASN A 72 5.91 -19.47 4.03
C ASN A 72 4.83 -18.40 4.15
N TYR A 73 3.72 -18.56 3.47
CA TYR A 73 2.59 -17.64 3.55
C TYR A 73 1.30 -18.41 3.82
N SER A 74 0.44 -17.85 4.67
CA SER A 74 -0.83 -18.45 5.07
C SER A 74 -1.90 -17.38 5.17
N LEU A 75 -2.92 -17.49 4.34
CA LEU A 75 -4.17 -16.77 4.43
C LEU A 75 -5.17 -17.62 5.21
N THR A 76 -5.79 -17.03 6.22
CA THR A 76 -6.87 -17.63 7.01
C THR A 76 -8.03 -16.66 7.07
N TYR A 77 -9.26 -17.14 6.94
CA TYR A 77 -10.47 -16.32 6.98
C TYR A 77 -11.68 -17.18 7.34
N ASN A 78 -12.79 -16.56 7.71
CA ASN A 78 -14.06 -17.26 7.92
C ASN A 78 -15.02 -16.88 6.78
N THR A 79 -15.83 -17.84 6.33
CA THR A 79 -16.94 -17.60 5.40
C THR A 79 -18.18 -18.32 5.93
N ASN A 80 -19.29 -17.60 6.07
CA ASN A 80 -20.54 -18.16 6.60
C ASN A 80 -20.34 -18.95 7.92
N GLY A 81 -19.47 -18.44 8.81
CA GLY A 81 -19.13 -19.09 10.08
C GLY A 81 -18.09 -20.22 10.01
N ILE A 82 -17.66 -20.64 8.81
CA ILE A 82 -16.71 -21.75 8.62
C ILE A 82 -15.29 -21.21 8.38
N PRO A 83 -14.27 -21.68 9.11
CA PRO A 83 -12.89 -21.30 8.85
C PRO A 83 -12.38 -21.91 7.54
N GLN A 84 -11.65 -21.11 6.78
CA GLN A 84 -11.06 -21.43 5.48
C GLN A 84 -9.66 -20.84 5.41
N GLY A 85 -8.87 -21.30 4.44
CA GLY A 85 -7.54 -20.77 4.24
C GLY A 85 -6.86 -21.27 2.97
N ALA A 86 -5.76 -20.61 2.65
CA ALA A 86 -4.86 -20.98 1.58
C ALA A 86 -3.42 -20.72 2.04
N MET A 87 -2.53 -21.65 1.78
CA MET A 87 -1.13 -21.54 2.19
C MET A 87 -0.20 -21.97 1.08
N GLY A 88 1.05 -21.55 1.16
CA GLY A 88 2.09 -22.00 0.26
C GLY A 88 3.48 -21.66 0.77
N THR A 89 4.46 -22.21 0.09
CA THR A 89 5.87 -22.06 0.44
C THR A 89 6.68 -21.81 -0.82
N ILE A 90 7.62 -20.87 -0.74
CA ILE A 90 8.67 -20.66 -1.73
C ILE A 90 9.96 -21.18 -1.10
N THR A 91 10.55 -22.24 -1.67
CA THR A 91 11.77 -22.87 -1.15
C THR A 91 12.96 -22.52 -2.03
N SER A 92 14.09 -22.19 -1.41
CA SER A 92 15.37 -21.88 -2.08
C SER A 92 15.25 -21.01 -3.33
N PRO A 93 14.51 -19.88 -3.29
CA PRO A 93 14.34 -19.03 -4.45
C PRO A 93 15.69 -18.53 -4.97
N GLN A 94 15.85 -18.62 -6.30
CA GLN A 94 16.98 -18.05 -7.03
C GLN A 94 16.63 -16.72 -7.70
N VAL A 95 15.34 -16.35 -7.71
CA VAL A 95 14.84 -15.08 -8.24
C VAL A 95 14.87 -13.99 -7.16
N VAL A 96 15.01 -12.73 -7.59
CA VAL A 96 14.97 -11.57 -6.68
C VAL A 96 13.54 -11.22 -6.28
N THR A 97 12.59 -11.37 -7.20
CA THR A 97 11.17 -11.02 -7.02
C THR A 97 10.28 -12.12 -7.53
N ASP A 98 9.13 -12.28 -6.87
CA ASP A 98 8.09 -13.19 -7.31
C ASP A 98 6.73 -12.71 -6.76
N SER A 99 5.64 -13.26 -7.27
CA SER A 99 4.30 -12.97 -6.77
C SER A 99 3.45 -14.22 -6.66
N ARG A 100 2.54 -14.21 -5.67
CA ARG A 100 1.59 -15.29 -5.45
C ARG A 100 0.21 -14.71 -5.27
N GLU A 101 -0.75 -15.34 -5.90
CA GLU A 101 -2.16 -15.03 -5.74
C GLU A 101 -2.80 -16.03 -4.79
N LEU A 102 -3.57 -15.52 -3.82
CA LEU A 102 -4.35 -16.30 -2.88
C LEU A 102 -5.81 -15.88 -3.02
N LEU A 103 -6.69 -16.83 -3.33
CA LEU A 103 -8.10 -16.55 -3.54
C LEU A 103 -8.90 -16.79 -2.26
N PHE A 104 -9.92 -15.96 -2.04
CA PHE A 104 -10.98 -16.24 -1.08
C PHE A 104 -12.00 -17.17 -1.72
N GLY A 105 -11.60 -18.41 -1.96
CA GLY A 105 -12.42 -19.38 -2.66
C GLY A 105 -11.71 -20.70 -2.84
N THR A 106 -12.32 -21.56 -3.64
CA THR A 106 -11.76 -22.84 -4.06
C THR A 106 -11.75 -22.89 -5.59
N CYS A 107 -10.73 -23.51 -6.16
CA CYS A 107 -10.62 -23.72 -7.59
C CYS A 107 -10.43 -25.19 -7.89
N SER A 108 -11.13 -25.69 -8.90
CA SER A 108 -11.01 -27.06 -9.41
C SER A 108 -11.13 -27.03 -10.92
N HIS A 109 -10.23 -27.72 -11.63
CA HIS A 109 -10.21 -27.80 -13.10
C HIS A 109 -10.31 -26.42 -13.81
N GLY A 110 -9.65 -25.39 -13.26
CA GLY A 110 -9.63 -24.04 -13.85
C GLY A 110 -10.86 -23.18 -13.54
N VAL A 111 -11.86 -23.71 -12.84
CA VAL A 111 -13.05 -22.94 -12.42
C VAL A 111 -12.93 -22.63 -10.93
N CYS A 112 -13.02 -21.34 -10.60
CA CYS A 112 -12.95 -20.86 -9.22
C CYS A 112 -14.33 -20.43 -8.72
N ARG A 113 -14.72 -20.93 -7.53
CA ARG A 113 -15.88 -20.48 -6.79
C ARG A 113 -15.41 -19.63 -5.61
N TYR A 114 -15.77 -18.35 -5.65
CA TYR A 114 -15.43 -17.41 -4.59
C TYR A 114 -16.39 -17.53 -3.41
N HIS A 115 -15.84 -17.37 -2.21
CA HIS A 115 -16.58 -17.37 -0.97
C HIS A 115 -17.12 -15.97 -0.67
N THR A 116 -18.31 -15.90 -0.08
CA THR A 116 -18.97 -14.66 0.35
C THR A 116 -18.97 -14.54 1.88
N ASN A 117 -19.41 -13.38 2.41
CA ASN A 117 -19.49 -13.11 3.85
C ASN A 117 -18.16 -13.39 4.58
N ILE A 118 -17.07 -12.89 4.01
CA ILE A 118 -15.73 -13.13 4.53
C ILE A 118 -15.50 -12.27 5.76
N THR A 119 -15.07 -12.89 6.86
CA THR A 119 -14.75 -12.22 8.12
C THR A 119 -13.42 -12.73 8.68
N ASN A 120 -12.82 -11.98 9.61
CA ASN A 120 -11.60 -12.36 10.32
C ASN A 120 -10.41 -12.74 9.40
N ALA A 121 -10.33 -12.12 8.22
CA ALA A 121 -9.30 -12.42 7.25
C ALA A 121 -7.91 -11.93 7.72
N LYS A 122 -6.93 -12.83 7.68
CA LYS A 122 -5.56 -12.61 8.16
C LYS A 122 -4.57 -13.31 7.25
N LEU A 123 -3.55 -12.58 6.82
CA LEU A 123 -2.42 -13.14 6.08
C LEU A 123 -1.17 -13.08 6.96
N VAL A 124 -0.52 -14.22 7.13
CA VAL A 124 0.76 -14.33 7.83
C VAL A 124 1.83 -14.75 6.82
N ILE A 125 2.92 -14.01 6.77
CA ILE A 125 4.10 -14.33 5.96
C ILE A 125 5.28 -14.50 6.90
N THR A 126 5.96 -15.63 6.82
CA THR A 126 7.17 -15.94 7.57
C THR A 126 8.27 -16.26 6.60
N ALA A 127 9.37 -15.50 6.66
CA ALA A 127 10.51 -15.70 5.79
C ALA A 127 11.75 -16.04 6.61
N LYS A 128 12.37 -17.16 6.27
CA LYS A 128 13.69 -17.58 6.77
C LYS A 128 14.74 -17.09 5.79
N LEU A 129 15.71 -16.34 6.29
CA LEU A 129 16.82 -15.82 5.50
C LEU A 129 17.97 -16.82 5.50
N ARG A 130 18.79 -16.78 4.45
CA ARG A 130 20.02 -17.60 4.35
C ARG A 130 21.03 -17.28 5.46
N SER A 131 20.96 -16.08 6.03
CA SER A 131 21.72 -15.66 7.21
C SER A 131 21.26 -16.28 8.52
N GLY A 132 20.18 -17.08 8.53
CA GLY A 132 19.61 -17.71 9.72
C GLY A 132 18.50 -16.91 10.41
N TYR A 133 18.38 -15.61 10.12
CA TYR A 133 17.30 -14.79 10.69
C TYR A 133 15.93 -15.19 10.15
N THR A 134 14.91 -15.09 11.00
CA THR A 134 13.50 -15.30 10.62
C THR A 134 12.73 -14.01 10.81
N THR A 135 11.98 -13.61 9.79
CA THR A 135 11.09 -12.44 9.84
C THR A 135 9.65 -12.90 9.69
N ARG A 136 8.73 -12.30 10.46
CA ARG A 136 7.30 -12.60 10.39
C ARG A 136 6.51 -11.31 10.23
N LYS A 137 5.62 -11.27 9.24
CA LYS A 137 4.70 -10.16 8.98
C LYS A 137 3.28 -10.67 9.00
N THR A 138 2.41 -9.96 9.73
CA THR A 138 0.98 -10.28 9.83
C THR A 138 0.17 -9.12 9.30
N TYR A 139 -0.75 -9.41 8.40
CA TYR A 139 -1.68 -8.45 7.81
C TYR A 139 -3.09 -8.81 8.27
N ARG A 140 -3.77 -7.85 8.92
CA ARG A 140 -5.20 -7.93 9.19
C ARG A 140 -5.95 -7.33 8.02
N LEU A 141 -6.76 -8.13 7.36
CA LEU A 141 -7.41 -7.76 6.10
C LEU A 141 -8.84 -7.32 6.40
N ARG A 142 -9.23 -6.16 5.88
CA ARG A 142 -10.59 -5.64 5.94
C ARG A 142 -11.20 -5.74 4.55
N ILE A 143 -12.23 -6.57 4.41
CA ILE A 143 -12.91 -6.87 3.15
C ILE A 143 -14.19 -6.06 3.08
#